data_AF-A0A7V4IXM2-F1
#
_entry.id   AF-A0A7V4IXM2-F1
#
_cell.length_a   1.000
_cell.length_b   1.000
_cell.length_c   1.000
_cell.angle_alpha   90.00
_cell.angle_beta   90.00
_cell.angle_gamma   90.00
#
_symmetry.space_group_name_H-M   'P 1'
#
loop_
_entity.id
_entity.type
_entity.pdbx_description
1 polymer ?
#
loop_
_entity_poly.entity_id
_entity_poly.type
_entity_poly.pdbx_seq_one_letter_code
_entity_poly.pdbx_strand_id
1 'polypeptide(L)'
;GPTGPRRLRLTIEHLAHYRGGICYHVDLDPRWVKRLLAERNIEMANRYKDHVVEQGVTILKHRKVSCLFTTPKLLEALDEKINVVEAGITGVFCGGTQMTPQMVRFLIEEVLENRAQFVPTYGNTLMGLACSKPLTPEDNYSITYYAPEPRAVLRVVHPERTDETVGYGEWGRVELTTLTREFFMPRFLERDEAIRREPWGRFAWDGVGEVRPYGAMQKATIEGVY
;
A
#
# COMPACT_ATOMS: atom_id res chain seq x y z
N GLY A 1 5.14 -4.68 9.27
CA GLY A 1 5.89 -3.93 8.25
C GLY A 1 7.29 -3.58 8.75
N PRO A 2 8.26 -3.31 7.85
CA PRO A 2 9.65 -3.06 8.21
C PRO A 2 9.82 -1.81 9.08
N THR A 3 10.58 -1.94 10.16
CA THR A 3 10.93 -0.86 11.09
C THR A 3 12.24 -0.20 10.65
N GLY A 4 13.38 -0.55 11.27
CA GLY A 4 14.74 -0.17 10.87
C GLY A 4 14.88 1.25 10.26
N PRO A 5 15.48 1.40 9.07
CA PRO A 5 15.66 2.69 8.41
C PRO A 5 14.43 3.18 7.62
N ARG A 6 13.27 2.54 7.79
CA ARG A 6 12.05 2.86 7.01
C ARG A 6 11.19 3.86 7.77
N ARG A 7 10.82 4.95 7.09
CA ARG A 7 10.01 6.04 7.65
C ARG A 7 8.60 5.60 8.07
N LEU A 8 8.03 4.59 7.43
CA LEU A 8 6.64 4.16 7.65
C LEU A 8 6.34 3.89 9.13
N ARG A 9 7.24 3.21 9.84
CA ARG A 9 7.12 2.93 11.28
C ARG A 9 6.79 4.19 12.07
N LEU A 10 7.58 5.26 11.89
CA LEU A 10 7.44 6.50 12.66
C LEU A 10 6.05 7.12 12.47
N THR A 11 5.53 7.08 11.23
CA THR A 11 4.18 7.57 10.94
C THR A 11 3.11 6.75 11.66
N ILE A 12 3.22 5.42 11.63
CA ILE A 12 2.24 4.53 12.27
C ILE A 12 2.30 4.62 13.80
N GLU A 13 3.50 4.66 14.38
CA GLU A 13 3.68 4.86 15.83
C GLU A 13 3.11 6.20 16.28
N HIS A 14 3.41 7.29 15.56
CA HIS A 14 2.86 8.61 15.85
C HIS A 14 1.33 8.60 15.77
N LEU A 15 0.77 7.97 14.75
CA LEU A 15 -0.67 7.89 14.53
C LEU A 15 -1.38 7.06 15.62
N ALA A 16 -0.79 5.95 16.05
CA ALA A 16 -1.29 5.14 17.14
C ALA A 16 -1.29 5.95 18.45
N HIS A 17 -0.17 6.60 18.77
CA HIS A 17 -0.04 7.41 19.98
C HIS A 17 -0.99 8.62 19.98
N TYR A 18 -1.11 9.33 18.86
CA TYR A 18 -2.05 10.44 18.70
C TYR A 18 -3.51 10.02 18.96
N ARG A 19 -3.86 8.75 18.70
CA ARG A 19 -5.18 8.17 18.96
C ARG A 19 -5.30 7.47 20.32
N GLY A 20 -4.32 7.64 21.20
CA GLY A 20 -4.31 7.00 22.54
C GLY A 20 -4.07 5.50 22.51
N GLY A 21 -3.59 4.95 21.40
CA GLY A 21 -3.25 3.55 21.22
C GLY A 21 -1.76 3.27 21.34
N ILE A 22 -1.42 1.98 21.30
CA ILE A 22 -0.05 1.48 21.24
C ILE A 22 0.18 0.75 19.92
N CYS A 23 1.41 0.79 19.43
CA CYS A 23 1.80 0.15 18.18
C CYS A 23 2.60 -1.12 18.45
N TYR A 24 2.24 -2.21 17.77
CA TYR A 24 2.99 -3.47 17.79
C TYR A 24 3.69 -3.68 16.45
N HIS A 25 4.83 -4.36 16.50
CA HIS A 25 5.64 -4.64 15.32
C HIS A 25 5.96 -6.13 15.24
N VAL A 26 6.30 -6.56 14.02
CA VAL A 26 6.88 -7.87 13.73
C VAL A 26 8.25 -7.64 13.12
N ASP A 27 9.16 -8.58 13.33
CA ASP A 27 10.47 -8.59 12.71
C ASP A 27 10.37 -9.11 11.28
N LEU A 28 10.53 -8.18 10.34
CA LEU A 28 10.41 -8.43 8.90
C LEU A 28 11.51 -7.66 8.16
N ASP A 29 12.37 -8.39 7.45
CA ASP A 29 13.35 -7.83 6.52
C ASP A 29 12.89 -8.06 5.06
N PRO A 30 12.27 -7.06 4.42
CA PRO A 30 11.85 -7.17 3.02
C PRO A 30 13.04 -7.23 2.04
N ARG A 31 14.24 -6.79 2.45
CA ARG A 31 15.45 -6.89 1.60
C ARG A 31 15.91 -8.33 1.51
N TRP A 32 15.86 -9.06 2.63
CA TRP A 32 16.16 -10.49 2.65
C TRP A 32 15.17 -11.28 1.80
N VAL A 33 13.87 -11.01 1.94
CA VAL A 33 12.83 -11.64 1.10
C VAL A 33 13.09 -11.38 -0.39
N LYS A 34 13.40 -10.14 -0.76
CA LYS A 34 13.74 -9.80 -2.15
C LYS A 34 14.94 -10.61 -2.67
N ARG A 35 15.96 -10.81 -1.85
CA ARG A 35 17.14 -11.60 -2.21
C ARG A 35 16.79 -13.07 -2.45
N LEU A 36 16.02 -13.69 -1.54
CA LEU A 36 15.57 -15.08 -1.69
C LEU A 36 14.80 -15.31 -2.99
N LEU A 37 13.94 -14.37 -3.37
CA LEU A 37 13.16 -14.45 -4.61
C LEU A 37 14.02 -14.27 -5.85
N ALA A 38 14.99 -13.35 -5.81
CA ALA A 38 15.97 -13.19 -6.89
C ALA A 38 16.82 -14.45 -7.08
N GLU A 39 17.15 -15.14 -5.99
CA GLU A 39 17.85 -16.43 -5.96
C GLU A 39 16.93 -17.63 -6.27
N ARG A 40 15.62 -17.39 -6.52
CA ARG A 40 14.59 -18.42 -6.73
C ARG A 40 14.44 -19.42 -5.57
N ASN A 41 14.86 -19.05 -4.37
CA ASN A 41 14.69 -19.85 -3.17
C ASN A 41 13.27 -19.65 -2.59
N ILE A 42 12.28 -20.19 -3.30
CA ILE A 42 10.85 -20.02 -2.98
C ILE A 42 10.49 -20.70 -1.66
N GLU A 43 11.08 -21.86 -1.37
CA GLU A 43 10.84 -22.58 -0.13
C GLU A 43 11.23 -21.73 1.09
N MET A 44 12.44 -21.16 1.10
CA MET A 44 12.89 -20.31 2.21
C MET A 44 12.07 -19.03 2.30
N ALA A 45 11.66 -18.45 1.17
CA ALA A 45 10.78 -17.28 1.16
C ALA A 45 9.42 -17.58 1.83
N ASN A 46 8.84 -18.76 1.56
CA ASN A 46 7.60 -19.20 2.20
C ASN A 46 7.79 -19.47 3.69
N ARG A 47 8.86 -20.17 4.09
CA ARG A 47 9.18 -20.37 5.51
C ARG A 47 9.35 -19.05 6.27
N TYR A 48 9.99 -18.06 5.63
CA TYR A 48 10.14 -16.73 6.21
C TYR A 48 8.80 -15.99 6.31
N LYS A 49 7.93 -16.08 5.30
CA LYS A 49 6.55 -15.57 5.34
C LYS A 49 5.80 -16.16 6.54
N ASP A 50 5.83 -17.48 6.70
CA ASP A 50 5.12 -18.17 7.79
C ASP A 50 5.63 -17.75 9.17
N HIS A 51 6.95 -17.60 9.31
CA HIS A 51 7.57 -17.08 10.53
C HIS A 51 7.07 -15.67 10.89
N VAL A 52 6.98 -14.76 9.91
CA VAL A 52 6.48 -13.39 10.12
C VAL A 52 5.00 -13.41 10.51
N VAL A 53 4.20 -14.24 9.85
CA VAL A 53 2.77 -14.41 10.17
C VAL A 53 2.57 -14.93 11.60
N GLU A 54 3.38 -15.90 12.04
CA GLU A 54 3.29 -16.46 13.40
C GLU A 54 3.55 -15.42 14.50
N GLN A 55 4.45 -14.47 14.25
CA GLN A 55 4.62 -13.31 15.14
C GLN A 55 3.33 -12.49 15.24
N GLY A 56 2.68 -12.21 14.10
CA GLY A 56 1.40 -11.49 14.04
C GLY A 56 0.28 -12.22 14.77
N VAL A 57 0.13 -13.53 14.54
CA VAL A 57 -0.85 -14.38 15.23
C VAL A 57 -0.65 -14.33 16.75
N THR A 58 0.60 -14.41 17.21
CA THR A 58 0.91 -14.36 18.64
C THR A 58 0.47 -13.03 19.26
N ILE A 59 0.70 -11.91 18.57
CA ILE A 59 0.24 -10.59 19.03
C ILE A 59 -1.29 -10.56 19.12
N LEU A 60 -2.00 -10.99 18.07
CA LEU A 60 -3.47 -10.95 18.01
C LEU A 60 -4.13 -11.85 19.08
N LYS A 61 -3.52 -12.99 19.43
CA LYS A 61 -4.03 -13.87 20.48
C LYS A 61 -3.95 -13.27 21.89
N HIS A 62 -2.99 -12.38 22.13
CA HIS A 62 -2.69 -11.89 23.47
C HIS A 62 -2.99 -10.41 23.68
N ARG A 63 -3.23 -9.65 22.61
CA ARG A 63 -3.45 -8.20 22.63
C ARG A 63 -4.68 -7.82 21.81
N LYS A 64 -5.41 -6.82 22.28
CA LYS A 64 -6.49 -6.20 21.51
C LYS A 64 -5.90 -5.27 20.46
N VAL A 65 -6.03 -5.63 19.19
CA VAL A 65 -5.55 -4.84 18.05
C VAL A 65 -6.75 -4.54 17.16
N SER A 66 -6.99 -3.27 16.84
CA SER A 66 -8.14 -2.85 16.03
C SER A 66 -7.77 -2.50 14.60
N CYS A 67 -6.51 -2.18 14.33
CA CYS A 67 -6.03 -1.77 13.01
C CYS A 67 -4.75 -2.52 12.64
N LEU A 68 -4.66 -2.95 11.38
CA LEU A 68 -3.50 -3.65 10.84
C LEU A 68 -2.87 -2.81 9.72
N PHE A 69 -1.54 -2.79 9.66
CA PHE A 69 -0.80 -2.33 8.49
C PHE A 69 -0.01 -3.50 7.91
N THR A 70 -0.35 -3.93 6.69
CA THR A 70 0.19 -5.15 6.08
C THR A 70 0.19 -5.05 4.54
N THR A 71 0.50 -6.14 3.85
CA THR A 71 0.35 -6.29 2.40
C THR A 71 -0.65 -7.40 2.09
N PRO A 72 -1.15 -7.52 0.84
CA PRO A 72 -2.14 -8.53 0.46
C PRO A 72 -1.75 -9.95 0.85
N LYS A 73 -0.53 -10.37 0.53
CA LYS A 73 -0.05 -11.74 0.77
C LYS A 73 0.10 -12.07 2.25
N LEU A 74 0.51 -11.09 3.06
CA LEU A 74 0.61 -11.28 4.51
C LEU A 74 -0.75 -11.23 5.18
N LEU A 75 -1.71 -10.46 4.64
CA LEU A 75 -3.09 -10.45 5.14
C LEU A 75 -3.76 -11.81 4.92
N GLU A 76 -3.69 -12.34 3.70
CA GLU A 76 -4.22 -13.65 3.35
C GLU A 76 -3.60 -14.75 4.22
N ALA A 77 -2.26 -14.81 4.30
CA ALA A 77 -1.57 -15.82 5.10
C ALA A 77 -1.84 -15.69 6.61
N LEU A 78 -2.13 -14.48 7.10
CA LEU A 78 -2.52 -14.26 8.49
C LEU A 78 -3.92 -14.84 8.76
N ASP A 79 -4.87 -14.59 7.86
CA ASP A 79 -6.25 -15.06 7.99
C ASP A 79 -6.36 -16.59 7.93
N GLU A 80 -5.51 -17.24 7.14
CA GLU A 80 -5.37 -18.71 7.13
C GLU A 80 -5.04 -19.30 8.52
N LYS A 81 -4.37 -18.54 9.40
CA LYS A 81 -3.97 -19.00 10.74
C LYS A 81 -4.87 -18.48 11.86
N ILE A 82 -5.53 -17.35 11.66
CA ILE A 82 -6.46 -16.75 12.61
C ILE A 82 -7.43 -15.84 11.86
N ASN A 83 -8.74 -16.07 12.02
CA ASN A 83 -9.74 -15.18 11.44
C ASN A 83 -9.51 -13.75 11.94
N VAL A 84 -9.13 -12.85 11.03
CA VAL A 84 -8.64 -11.52 11.41
C VAL A 84 -9.74 -10.63 11.98
N VAL A 85 -10.97 -10.80 11.50
CA VAL A 85 -12.14 -10.03 11.95
C VAL A 85 -12.55 -10.46 13.35
N GLU A 86 -12.63 -11.77 13.61
CA GLU A 86 -12.93 -12.32 14.93
C GLU A 86 -11.82 -12.04 15.95
N ALA A 87 -10.57 -11.88 15.49
CA ALA A 87 -9.46 -11.40 16.31
C ALA A 87 -9.57 -9.90 16.70
N GLY A 88 -10.57 -9.18 16.18
CA GLY A 88 -10.89 -7.79 16.55
C GLY A 88 -10.39 -6.73 15.57
N ILE A 89 -9.86 -7.11 14.40
CA ILE A 89 -9.46 -6.15 13.36
C ILE A 89 -10.69 -5.50 12.75
N THR A 90 -10.69 -4.17 12.74
CA THR A 90 -11.77 -3.33 12.18
C THR A 90 -11.33 -2.55 10.95
N GLY A 91 -10.02 -2.45 10.71
CA GLY A 91 -9.48 -1.75 9.54
C GLY A 91 -8.07 -2.20 9.18
N VAL A 92 -7.80 -2.27 7.89
CA VAL A 92 -6.51 -2.69 7.34
C VAL A 92 -6.01 -1.64 6.35
N PHE A 93 -4.87 -1.04 6.67
CA PHE A 93 -4.06 -0.32 5.70
C PHE A 93 -3.22 -1.33 4.92
N CYS A 94 -3.50 -1.46 3.63
CA CYS A 94 -2.84 -2.43 2.77
C CYS A 94 -1.87 -1.71 1.84
N GLY A 95 -0.57 -1.93 2.04
CA GLY A 95 0.49 -1.39 1.20
C GLY A 95 0.85 -2.33 0.06
N GLY A 96 1.36 -1.77 -1.03
CA GLY A 96 1.76 -2.51 -2.24
C GLY A 96 1.10 -1.89 -3.47
N THR A 97 1.82 -1.88 -4.59
CA THR A 97 1.34 -1.30 -5.85
C THR A 97 0.57 -2.32 -6.67
N GLN A 98 0.90 -3.61 -6.58
CA GLN A 98 0.27 -4.66 -7.40
C GLN A 98 -0.93 -5.30 -6.70
N MET A 99 -2.07 -4.62 -6.71
CA MET A 99 -3.35 -5.17 -6.26
C MET A 99 -4.34 -5.29 -7.41
N THR A 100 -4.60 -6.50 -7.89
CA THR A 100 -5.61 -6.72 -8.93
C THR A 100 -7.03 -6.58 -8.35
N PRO A 101 -8.02 -6.13 -9.14
CA PRO A 101 -9.42 -6.06 -8.72
C PRO A 101 -9.95 -7.35 -8.07
N GLN A 102 -9.60 -8.51 -8.64
CA GLN A 102 -10.03 -9.80 -8.08
C GLN A 102 -9.42 -10.08 -6.70
N MET A 103 -8.14 -9.75 -6.49
CA MET A 103 -7.51 -9.93 -5.20
C MET A 103 -8.11 -8.96 -4.17
N VAL A 104 -8.35 -7.71 -4.55
CA VAL A 104 -8.99 -6.71 -3.69
C VAL A 104 -10.39 -7.17 -3.28
N ARG A 105 -11.18 -7.66 -4.24
CA ARG A 105 -12.49 -8.24 -3.99
C ARG A 105 -12.41 -9.37 -2.98
N PHE A 106 -11.52 -10.34 -3.20
CA PHE A 106 -11.33 -11.48 -2.29
C PHE A 106 -10.94 -11.02 -0.88
N LEU A 107 -10.03 -10.06 -0.75
CA LEU A 107 -9.62 -9.54 0.55
C LEU A 107 -10.78 -8.85 1.28
N ILE A 108 -11.66 -8.14 0.58
CA ILE A 108 -12.80 -7.44 1.18
C ILE A 108 -13.93 -8.43 1.53
N GLU A 109 -14.33 -9.25 0.56
CA GLU A 109 -15.51 -10.11 0.68
C GLU A 109 -15.25 -11.34 1.56
N GLU A 110 -14.09 -11.98 1.40
CA GLU A 110 -13.80 -13.27 2.05
C GLU A 110 -12.92 -13.10 3.30
N VAL A 111 -11.78 -12.40 3.18
CA VAL A 111 -10.82 -12.28 4.30
C VAL A 111 -11.30 -11.29 5.36
N LEU A 112 -11.87 -10.16 4.95
CA LEU A 112 -12.38 -9.13 5.86
C LEU A 112 -13.90 -9.21 6.06
N GLU A 113 -14.55 -10.18 5.43
CA GLU A 113 -15.98 -10.51 5.58
C GLU A 113 -16.93 -9.32 5.40
N ASN A 114 -16.54 -8.27 4.66
CA ASN A 114 -17.22 -6.98 4.61
C ASN A 114 -17.45 -6.30 5.99
N ARG A 115 -16.74 -6.75 7.04
CA ARG A 115 -16.86 -6.28 8.43
C ARG A 115 -15.72 -5.37 8.85
N ALA A 116 -14.55 -5.51 8.23
CA ALA A 116 -13.41 -4.65 8.45
C ALA A 116 -13.13 -3.76 7.21
N GLN A 117 -12.74 -2.51 7.47
CA GLN A 117 -12.45 -1.55 6.40
C GLN A 117 -11.12 -1.90 5.70
N PHE A 118 -11.15 -2.18 4.40
CA PHE A 118 -9.94 -2.29 3.58
C PHE A 118 -9.54 -0.93 3.02
N VAL A 119 -8.30 -0.50 3.29
CA VAL A 119 -7.76 0.78 2.82
C VAL A 119 -6.46 0.52 2.06
N PRO A 120 -6.52 0.36 0.72
CA PRO A 120 -5.33 0.38 -0.11
C PRO A 120 -4.56 1.68 0.08
N THR A 121 -3.24 1.58 0.19
CA THR A 121 -2.35 2.72 0.34
C THR A 121 -1.18 2.67 -0.64
N TYR A 122 -1.00 3.76 -1.37
CA TYR A 122 0.17 4.01 -2.18
C TYR A 122 1.07 5.00 -1.44
N GLY A 123 2.37 4.74 -1.38
CA GLY A 123 3.23 5.56 -0.53
C GLY A 123 4.71 5.33 -0.72
N ASN A 124 5.46 6.40 -0.43
CA ASN A 124 6.91 6.37 -0.37
C ASN A 124 7.40 7.40 0.66
N THR A 125 8.72 7.47 0.85
CA THR A 125 9.34 8.32 1.86
C THR A 125 9.07 9.83 1.64
N LEU A 126 8.92 10.26 0.39
CA LEU A 126 8.71 11.66 0.03
C LEU A 126 7.26 12.09 0.28
N MET A 127 6.30 11.30 -0.20
CA MET A 127 4.87 11.59 -0.11
C MET A 127 4.25 11.29 1.26
N GLY A 128 4.65 10.20 1.91
CA GLY A 128 3.84 9.58 2.96
C GLY A 128 2.88 8.56 2.36
N LEU A 129 1.59 8.59 2.74
CA LEU A 129 0.57 7.64 2.28
C LEU A 129 -0.59 8.39 1.58
N ALA A 130 -0.88 7.98 0.36
CA ALA A 130 -2.09 8.28 -0.38
C ALA A 130 -3.09 7.13 -0.16
N CYS A 131 -4.29 7.45 0.32
CA CYS A 131 -5.34 6.45 0.52
C CYS A 131 -6.21 6.35 -0.73
N SER A 132 -6.74 5.15 -0.98
CA SER A 132 -7.78 4.98 -1.99
C SER A 132 -9.11 5.61 -1.55
N LYS A 133 -9.96 5.97 -2.53
CA LYS A 133 -11.41 6.06 -2.28
C LYS A 133 -11.95 4.70 -1.80
N PRO A 134 -13.06 4.65 -1.04
CA PRO A 134 -13.73 3.40 -0.70
C PRO A 134 -13.99 2.57 -1.94
N LEU A 135 -13.75 1.26 -1.84
CA LEU A 135 -13.87 0.32 -2.94
C LEU A 135 -15.24 -0.35 -2.85
N THR A 136 -15.94 -0.44 -3.97
CA THR A 136 -17.26 -1.06 -4.04
C THR A 136 -17.36 -2.01 -5.24
N PRO A 137 -18.35 -2.93 -5.24
CA PRO A 137 -18.63 -3.78 -6.40
C PRO A 137 -18.91 -2.98 -7.68
N GLU A 138 -19.56 -1.81 -7.58
CA GLU A 138 -19.92 -0.97 -8.73
C GLU A 138 -18.69 -0.40 -9.44
N ASP A 139 -17.63 -0.10 -8.68
CA ASP A 139 -16.34 0.35 -9.21
C ASP A 139 -15.43 -0.82 -9.63
N ASN A 140 -15.96 -2.05 -9.65
CA ASN A 140 -15.23 -3.30 -9.89
C ASN A 140 -13.96 -3.38 -9.02
N TYR A 141 -14.01 -2.89 -7.78
CA TYR A 141 -12.86 -2.85 -6.86
C TYR A 141 -11.61 -2.15 -7.43
N SER A 142 -11.76 -1.25 -8.41
CA SER A 142 -10.65 -0.52 -9.02
C SER A 142 -10.06 0.49 -8.02
N ILE A 143 -8.75 0.40 -7.81
CA ILE A 143 -8.07 1.24 -6.83
C ILE A 143 -7.69 2.58 -7.45
N THR A 144 -8.00 3.66 -6.75
CA THR A 144 -7.59 5.03 -7.11
C THR A 144 -7.09 5.77 -5.89
N TYR A 145 -5.80 6.11 -5.88
CA TYR A 145 -5.14 6.79 -4.77
C TYR A 145 -5.15 8.30 -4.97
N TYR A 146 -5.42 9.03 -3.89
CA TYR A 146 -5.38 10.49 -3.87
C TYR A 146 -4.26 10.97 -2.95
N ALA A 147 -3.36 11.78 -3.49
CA ALA A 147 -2.21 12.33 -2.76
C ALA A 147 -2.69 13.20 -1.58
N PRO A 148 -1.96 13.27 -0.45
CA PRO A 148 -2.32 14.13 0.68
C PRO A 148 -1.97 15.60 0.39
N GLU A 149 -2.75 16.27 -0.46
CA GLU A 149 -2.59 17.69 -0.75
C GLU A 149 -2.90 18.57 0.48
N PRO A 150 -2.22 19.73 0.63
CA PRO A 150 -1.23 20.31 -0.29
C PRO A 150 0.21 19.82 -0.05
N ARG A 151 0.43 18.88 0.89
CA ARG A 151 1.77 18.43 1.27
C ARG A 151 2.45 17.63 0.16
N ALA A 152 1.69 16.86 -0.60
CA ALA A 152 2.17 16.12 -1.74
C ALA A 152 1.14 16.15 -2.86
N VAL A 153 1.61 16.36 -4.08
CA VAL A 153 0.80 16.43 -5.31
C VAL A 153 1.29 15.34 -6.24
N LEU A 154 0.36 14.55 -6.78
CA LEU A 154 0.65 13.57 -7.82
C LEU A 154 0.09 14.06 -9.16
N ARG A 155 0.89 13.91 -10.21
CA ARG A 155 0.47 14.06 -11.61
C ARG A 155 0.75 12.75 -12.35
N VAL A 156 -0.02 12.51 -13.40
CA VAL A 156 0.28 11.46 -14.39
C VAL A 156 0.70 12.17 -15.67
N VAL A 157 1.96 12.02 -16.05
CA VAL A 157 2.59 12.80 -17.13
C VAL A 157 3.02 11.93 -18.30
N HIS A 158 3.12 12.53 -19.48
CA HIS A 158 3.64 11.85 -20.65
C HIS A 158 5.11 11.47 -20.41
N PRO A 159 5.54 10.20 -20.61
CA PRO A 159 6.87 9.77 -20.19
C PRO A 159 8.02 10.49 -20.89
N GLU A 160 7.85 10.84 -22.17
CA GLU A 160 8.84 11.58 -22.97
C GLU A 160 8.64 13.11 -22.96
N ARG A 161 7.52 13.60 -22.40
CA ARG A 161 7.12 15.03 -22.40
C ARG A 161 6.49 15.35 -21.05
N THR A 162 7.33 15.32 -20.01
CA THR A 162 6.85 15.30 -18.62
C THR A 162 6.17 16.60 -18.17
N ASP A 163 6.32 17.68 -18.91
CA ASP A 163 5.55 18.92 -18.77
C ASP A 163 4.06 18.74 -19.10
N GLU A 164 3.72 17.77 -19.95
CA GLU A 164 2.35 17.44 -20.34
C GLU A 164 1.73 16.41 -19.39
N THR A 165 0.58 16.75 -18.80
CA THR A 165 -0.28 15.80 -18.08
C THR A 165 -1.15 15.05 -19.09
N VAL A 166 -1.23 13.72 -18.96
CA VAL A 166 -2.05 12.88 -19.85
C VAL A 166 -3.54 13.10 -19.60
N GLY A 167 -4.42 12.67 -20.52
CA GLY A 167 -5.87 12.74 -20.35
C GLY A 167 -6.40 11.83 -19.24
N TYR A 168 -7.64 12.08 -18.78
CA TYR A 168 -8.31 11.15 -17.88
C TYR A 168 -8.52 9.79 -18.55
N GLY A 169 -8.30 8.70 -17.80
CA GLY A 169 -8.33 7.34 -18.33
C GLY A 169 -7.06 6.93 -19.09
N GLU A 170 -6.12 7.84 -19.34
CA GLU A 170 -4.86 7.54 -20.02
C GLU A 170 -3.76 7.13 -19.04
N TRP A 171 -2.86 6.27 -19.53
CA TRP A 171 -1.66 5.86 -18.81
C TRP A 171 -0.55 6.88 -18.98
N GLY A 172 0.20 7.13 -17.90
CA GLY A 172 1.43 7.89 -17.94
C GLY A 172 2.31 7.58 -16.75
N ARG A 173 3.46 8.26 -16.69
CA ARG A 173 4.39 8.13 -15.58
C ARG A 173 3.92 8.98 -14.39
N VAL A 174 4.03 8.43 -13.18
CA VAL A 174 3.68 9.17 -11.97
C VAL A 174 4.78 10.20 -11.67
N GLU A 175 4.38 11.46 -11.46
CA GLU A 175 5.24 12.57 -11.05
C GLU A 175 4.78 13.05 -9.66
N LEU A 176 5.69 13.10 -8.69
CA LEU A 176 5.45 13.54 -7.33
C LEU A 176 6.09 14.90 -7.08
N THR A 177 5.31 15.84 -6.58
CA THR A 177 5.83 17.05 -5.93
C THR A 177 5.57 16.97 -4.43
N THR A 178 6.61 17.13 -3.61
CA THR A 178 6.49 17.19 -2.14
C THR A 178 6.79 18.60 -1.67
N LEU A 179 5.90 19.16 -0.85
CA LEU A 179 6.03 20.48 -0.24
C LEU A 179 5.66 20.42 1.24
N THR A 180 6.66 20.50 2.11
CA THR A 180 6.52 20.57 3.56
C THR A 180 7.26 21.80 4.07
N ARG A 181 7.11 22.16 5.35
CA ARG A 181 7.86 23.30 5.93
C ARG A 181 9.37 23.09 5.86
N GLU A 182 9.79 21.84 5.90
CA GLU A 182 11.19 21.41 6.01
C GLU A 182 11.80 20.95 4.68
N PHE A 183 10.97 20.68 3.65
CA PHE A 183 11.42 20.03 2.43
C PHE A 183 10.58 20.38 1.22
N PHE A 184 11.23 20.69 0.11
CA PHE A 184 10.60 20.88 -1.20
C PHE A 184 11.32 20.06 -2.26
N MET A 185 10.57 19.22 -2.96
CA MET A 185 11.04 18.43 -4.10
C MET A 185 10.00 18.52 -5.22
N PRO A 186 10.22 19.39 -6.21
CA PRO A 186 9.31 19.50 -7.35
C PRO A 186 9.54 18.39 -8.36
N ARG A 187 8.46 17.89 -8.94
CA ARG A 187 8.45 17.11 -10.19
C ARG A 187 9.38 15.89 -10.18
N PHE A 188 9.44 15.19 -9.06
CA PHE A 188 10.18 13.94 -8.94
C PHE A 188 9.46 12.84 -9.72
N LEU A 189 10.11 12.30 -10.74
CA LEU A 189 9.53 11.20 -11.52
C LEU A 189 9.64 9.88 -10.75
N GLU A 190 8.50 9.33 -10.36
CA GLU A 190 8.43 8.04 -9.68
C GLU A 190 8.86 6.89 -10.60
N ARG A 191 9.01 5.71 -10.02
CA ARG A 191 9.29 4.46 -10.75
C ARG A 191 8.01 3.71 -11.10
N ASP A 192 6.88 4.40 -11.06
CA ASP A 192 5.56 3.85 -11.28
C ASP A 192 4.87 4.56 -12.46
N GLU A 193 4.00 3.82 -13.14
CA GLU A 193 3.00 4.35 -14.06
C GLU A 193 1.60 4.10 -13.49
N ALA A 194 0.66 4.94 -13.88
CA ALA A 194 -0.72 4.88 -13.41
C ALA A 194 -1.67 5.43 -14.48
N ILE A 195 -2.96 5.14 -14.30
CA ILE A 195 -4.05 5.78 -15.02
C ILE A 195 -4.39 7.09 -14.31
N ARG A 196 -4.51 8.19 -15.05
CA ARG A 196 -5.04 9.44 -14.49
C ARG A 196 -6.54 9.31 -14.22
N ARG A 197 -6.98 9.61 -13.00
CA ARG A 197 -8.38 9.54 -12.56
C ARG A 197 -8.90 10.91 -12.16
N GLU A 198 -10.20 11.11 -12.34
CA GLU A 198 -10.91 12.33 -11.95
C GLU A 198 -10.88 12.54 -10.42
N PRO A 199 -11.07 13.78 -9.96
CA PRO A 199 -11.36 14.08 -8.56
C PRO A 199 -12.55 13.28 -8.01
N TRP A 200 -12.54 12.99 -6.70
CA TRP A 200 -13.61 12.23 -6.05
C TRP A 200 -13.92 12.73 -4.65
N GLY A 201 -15.18 13.09 -4.42
CA GLY A 201 -15.70 13.44 -3.10
C GLY A 201 -14.89 14.54 -2.42
N ARG A 202 -14.19 14.18 -1.34
CA ARG A 202 -13.34 15.11 -0.57
C ARG A 202 -12.00 15.45 -1.26
N PHE A 203 -11.61 14.68 -2.27
CA PHE A 203 -10.37 14.90 -3.01
C PHE A 203 -10.71 15.73 -4.25
N ALA A 204 -10.43 17.03 -4.19
CA ALA A 204 -10.72 17.99 -5.25
C ALA A 204 -9.66 17.99 -6.38
N TRP A 205 -8.71 17.06 -6.32
CA TRP A 205 -7.58 16.90 -7.25
C TRP A 205 -7.56 15.50 -7.85
N ASP A 206 -6.75 15.33 -8.88
CA ASP A 206 -6.67 14.09 -9.65
C ASP A 206 -6.17 12.90 -8.82
N GLY A 207 -6.71 11.72 -9.14
CA GLY A 207 -6.25 10.45 -8.60
C GLY A 207 -5.26 9.74 -9.51
N VAL A 208 -4.45 8.84 -8.92
CA VAL A 208 -3.65 7.87 -9.65
C VAL A 208 -4.24 6.48 -9.46
N GLY A 209 -4.73 5.87 -10.55
CA GLY A 209 -5.36 4.56 -10.55
C GLY A 209 -4.45 3.46 -11.07
N GLU A 210 -4.68 2.22 -10.64
CA GLU A 210 -4.00 1.02 -11.17
C GLU A 210 -2.46 1.13 -11.19
N VAL A 211 -1.89 1.70 -10.13
CA VAL A 211 -0.44 1.97 -10.01
C VAL A 211 0.37 0.69 -10.20
N ARG A 212 1.39 0.72 -11.04
CA ARG A 212 2.31 -0.40 -11.27
C ARG A 212 3.71 0.09 -11.61
N PRO A 213 4.76 -0.77 -11.53
CA PRO A 213 6.10 -0.38 -11.95
C PRO A 213 6.12 0.18 -13.38
N TYR A 214 6.81 1.29 -13.57
CA TYR A 214 7.00 1.92 -14.86
C TYR A 214 7.67 0.94 -15.84
N GLY A 215 7.08 0.75 -17.02
CA GLY A 215 7.56 -0.23 -17.98
C GLY A 215 7.25 -1.69 -17.63
N ALA A 216 6.32 -1.95 -16.68
CA ALA A 216 5.86 -3.30 -16.36
C ALA A 216 5.29 -4.06 -17.56
N MET A 217 4.76 -3.34 -18.56
CA MET A 217 4.33 -3.92 -19.85
C MET A 217 5.51 -4.49 -20.66
N GLN A 218 6.74 -4.04 -20.40
CA GLN A 218 7.94 -4.42 -21.15
C GLN A 218 8.82 -5.43 -20.41
N LYS A 219 8.85 -5.40 -19.06
CA LYS A 219 9.62 -6.36 -18.22
C LYS A 219 8.94 -6.65 -16.89
N ALA A 220 8.88 -7.94 -16.52
CA ALA A 220 8.46 -8.37 -15.19
C ALA A 220 9.46 -7.87 -14.13
N THR A 221 9.00 -7.00 -13.24
CA THR A 221 9.83 -6.43 -12.15
C THR A 221 9.55 -7.18 -10.85
N ILE A 222 10.61 -7.65 -10.18
CA ILE A 222 10.49 -8.27 -8.85
C ILE A 222 10.38 -7.17 -7.80
N GLU A 223 9.15 -6.92 -7.32
CA GLU A 223 8.93 -6.07 -6.16
C GLU A 223 9.26 -6.79 -4.86
N GLY A 224 9.81 -6.04 -3.90
CA GLY A 224 10.11 -6.51 -2.55
C GLY A 224 9.10 -6.00 -1.52
N VAL A 225 7.88 -5.66 -1.94
CA VAL A 225 6.82 -5.21 -1.03
C VAL A 225 6.04 -6.46 -0.60
N TYR A 226 6.44 -6.99 0.55
CA TYR A 226 5.77 -8.02 1.33
C TYR A 226 5.36 -7.43 2.66
#